data_AF-A0A3D3FD12-F1
#
_entry.id   AF-A0A3D3FD12-F1
#
_cell.length_a   1.000
_cell.length_b   1.000
_cell.length_c   1.000
_cell.angle_alpha   90.00
_cell.angle_beta   90.00
_cell.angle_gamma   90.00
#
_symmetry.space_group_name_H-M   'P 1'
#
loop_
_entity.id
_entity.type
_entity.pdbx_description
1 polymer ?
#
loop_
_entity_poly.entity_id
_entity_poly.type
_entity_poly.pdbx_seq_one_letter_code
_entity_poly.pdbx_strand_id
1 'polypeptide(L)' 'REAAVLLDCDLPDEVEKMFTLAEEIKLKFYGNRIVLFAPLYLSNYCINSCVYCPYHCKNKNIARKKLT' A
#
# COMPACT_ATOMS: atom_id res chain seq x y z
N ARG A 1 -5.11 -19.61 5.07
CA ARG A 1 -4.70 -20.33 6.30
C ARG A 1 -3.21 -20.12 6.55
N GLU A 2 -2.33 -20.53 5.64
CA GLU A 2 -0.86 -20.38 5.81
C GLU A 2 -0.42 -18.92 5.97
N ALA A 3 -0.88 -18.01 5.09
CA ALA A 3 -0.56 -16.59 5.23
C ALA A 3 -1.02 -15.96 6.56
N ALA A 4 -2.14 -16.44 7.14
CA ALA A 4 -2.61 -15.95 8.44
C ALA A 4 -1.67 -16.38 9.57
N VAL A 5 -1.10 -17.59 9.49
CA VAL A 5 -0.10 -18.08 10.45
C VAL A 5 1.18 -17.24 10.38
N LEU A 6 1.63 -16.90 9.17
CA LEU A 6 2.81 -16.06 8.98
C LEU A 6 2.58 -14.61 9.47
N LEU A 7 1.38 -14.06 9.28
CA LEU A 7 1.01 -12.72 9.75
C LEU A 7 0.88 -12.63 11.28
N ASP A 8 0.56 -13.73 11.96
CA ASP A 8 0.39 -13.82 13.42
C ASP A 8 1.70 -14.20 14.15
N CYS A 9 2.82 -14.30 13.42
CA CYS A 9 4.10 -14.77 13.96
C CYS A 9 4.89 -13.63 14.63
N ASP A 10 5.05 -13.70 15.96
CA ASP A 10 5.84 -12.75 16.76
C ASP A 10 7.29 -13.20 17.05
N LEU A 11 7.72 -14.35 16.51
CA LEU A 11 9.08 -14.87 16.71
C LEU A 11 10.09 -14.12 15.80
N PRO A 12 11.06 -13.36 16.34
CA PRO A 12 11.95 -12.53 15.54
C PRO A 12 12.76 -13.31 14.50
N ASP A 13 13.25 -14.50 14.85
CA ASP A 13 14.05 -15.33 13.97
C ASP A 13 13.25 -15.85 12.77
N GLU A 14 11.96 -16.16 12.97
CA GLU A 14 11.07 -16.60 11.88
C GLU A 14 10.68 -15.42 10.98
N VAL A 15 10.49 -14.23 11.56
CA VAL A 15 10.27 -13.00 10.79
C VAL A 15 11.47 -12.69 9.88
N GLU A 16 12.69 -12.83 10.39
CA GLU A 16 13.90 -12.61 9.58
C GLU A 16 14.02 -13.62 8.43
N LYS A 17 13.69 -14.88 8.67
CA LYS A 17 13.63 -15.91 7.61
C LYS A 17 12.60 -15.56 6.54
N MET A 18 11.44 -15.02 6.93
CA MET A 18 10.42 -14.56 5.97
C MET A 18 10.97 -13.43 5.08
N PHE A 19 11.68 -12.46 5.67
CA PHE A 19 12.27 -11.37 4.90
C PHE A 19 13.35 -11.85 3.94
N THR A 20 14.25 -12.74 4.40
CA THR A 20 15.30 -13.33 3.55
C THR A 20 14.69 -14.11 2.38
N LEU A 21 13.69 -14.97 2.66
CA LEU A 21 13.01 -15.74 1.62
C LEU A 21 12.28 -14.82 0.62
N ALA A 22 11.62 -13.76 1.09
CA ALA A 22 10.95 -12.79 0.23
C ALA A 22 11.95 -12.07 -0.69
N GLU A 23 13.13 -11.71 -0.19
CA GLU A 23 14.21 -11.14 -0.99
C GLU A 23 14.71 -12.12 -2.06
N GLU A 24 14.99 -13.38 -1.70
CA GLU A 24 15.43 -14.42 -2.63
C GLU A 24 14.42 -14.63 -3.76
N ILE A 25 13.12 -14.71 -3.44
CA ILE A 25 12.04 -14.84 -4.42
C ILE A 25 12.00 -13.59 -5.32
N LYS A 26 12.09 -12.39 -4.72
CA LYS A 26 12.10 -11.13 -5.48
C LYS A 26 13.28 -11.08 -6.44
N LEU A 27 14.48 -11.46 -6.01
CA LEU A 27 15.68 -11.49 -6.85
C LEU A 27 15.58 -12.55 -7.96
N LYS A 28 15.05 -13.74 -7.64
CA LYS A 28 14.88 -14.83 -8.60
C LYS A 28 13.99 -14.47 -9.78
N PHE A 29 12.87 -13.76 -9.52
CA PHE A 29 11.90 -13.43 -10.56
C PHE A 29 12.07 -12.01 -11.15
N TYR A 30 12.38 -11.02 -10.31
CA TYR A 30 12.43 -9.62 -10.71
C TYR A 30 13.87 -9.06 -10.77
N GLY A 31 14.85 -9.77 -10.22
CA GLY A 31 16.23 -9.31 -10.12
C GLY A 31 16.32 -7.99 -9.36
N ASN A 32 17.27 -7.14 -9.76
CA ASN A 32 17.50 -5.84 -9.14
C ASN A 32 16.64 -4.71 -9.72
N ARG A 33 15.67 -5.01 -10.59
CA ARG A 33 14.84 -3.98 -11.24
C ARG A 33 13.87 -3.36 -10.23
N ILE A 34 13.83 -2.02 -10.21
CA ILE A 34 12.87 -1.22 -9.45
C ILE A 34 12.08 -0.38 -10.46
N VAL A 35 10.77 -0.57 -10.52
CA VAL A 35 9.87 0.17 -11.43
C VAL A 35 9.43 1.47 -10.75
N LEU A 36 9.56 2.59 -11.46
CA LEU A 36 9.13 3.91 -10.98
C LEU A 36 7.80 4.30 -11.63
N PHE A 37 6.92 4.92 -10.86
CA PHE A 37 5.67 5.50 -11.34
C PHE A 37 5.36 6.82 -10.63
N ALA A 38 4.64 7.72 -11.31
CA ALA A 38 4.19 9.00 -10.76
C ALA A 38 2.66 9.06 -10.77
N PRO A 39 1.99 9.15 -9.60
CA PRO A 39 0.54 9.27 -9.55
C PRO A 39 0.09 10.67 -9.97
N LEU A 40 -0.97 10.76 -10.78
CA LEU A 40 -1.62 12.00 -11.16
C LEU A 40 -3.06 12.03 -10.65
N TYR A 41 -3.30 12.79 -9.58
CA TYR A 41 -4.64 12.98 -9.03
C TYR A 41 -5.34 14.14 -9.75
N LEU A 42 -6.24 13.79 -10.67
CA LEU A 42 -6.97 14.78 -11.49
C LEU A 42 -8.15 15.44 -10.76
N SER A 43 -8.66 14.82 -9.70
CA SER A 43 -9.80 15.33 -8.94
C SER A 43 -9.78 14.78 -7.52
N ASN A 44 -10.16 15.61 -6.54
CA ASN A 44 -10.38 15.18 -5.16
C ASN A 44 -11.87 15.19 -4.76
N TYR A 45 -12.79 15.27 -5.72
CA TYR A 45 -14.22 15.09 -5.49
C TYR A 45 -14.52 13.61 -5.27
N CYS A 46 -15.21 13.28 -4.17
CA CYS A 46 -15.62 11.93 -3.86
C CYS A 46 -16.96 11.95 -3.12
N ILE A 47 -17.88 11.05 -3.48
CA ILE A 47 -19.20 10.91 -2.84
C ILE A 47 -19.15 10.00 -1.60
N ASN A 48 -18.09 9.21 -1.45
CA ASN A 48 -17.96 8.22 -0.40
C ASN A 48 -17.62 8.85 0.96
N SER A 49 -17.91 8.12 2.04
CA SER A 49 -17.64 8.52 3.43
C SER A 49 -16.57 7.66 4.11
N CYS A 50 -15.53 7.27 3.37
CA CYS A 50 -14.47 6.42 3.92
C CYS A 50 -13.80 7.09 5.12
N VAL A 51 -13.80 6.43 6.28
CA VAL A 51 -13.33 6.99 7.56
C VAL A 51 -11.83 7.32 7.57
N TYR A 52 -11.06 6.73 6.66
CA TYR A 52 -9.61 6.90 6.54
C TYR A 52 -9.20 7.86 5.42
N CYS A 53 -10.12 8.31 4.54
CA CYS A 53 -9.75 9.01 3.31
C CYS A 53 -10.04 10.51 3.39
N PRO A 54 -9.05 11.41 3.29
CA PRO A 54 -9.30 12.85 3.41
C PRO A 54 -10.23 13.41 2.31
N TYR A 55 -10.37 12.73 1.17
CA TYR A 55 -11.27 13.14 0.09
C TYR A 55 -12.73 12.77 0.35
N HIS A 56 -13.04 12.07 1.43
CA HIS A 56 -14.42 11.67 1.73
C HIS A 56 -15.38 12.88 1.75
N CYS A 57 -16.63 12.67 1.37
CA CYS A 57 -17.61 13.73 1.12
C CYS A 57 -17.95 14.58 2.36
N LYS A 58 -17.84 13.95 3.55
CA LYS A 58 -18.05 14.61 4.86
C LYS A 58 -16.94 15.61 5.22
N ASN A 59 -15.75 15.51 4.62
CA ASN A 59 -14.65 16.43 4.93
C ASN A 59 -14.90 17.76 4.21
N LYS A 60 -15.29 18.78 4.97
CA LYS A 60 -15.50 20.14 4.45
C LYS A 60 -14.31 21.06 4.70
N ASN A 61 -13.24 20.56 5.32
CA ASN A 61 -12.04 21.34 5.66
C ASN A 61 -11.00 21.38 4.52
N ILE A 62 -11.27 20.71 3.39
CA ILE A 62 -10.39 20.71 2.21
C ILE A 62 -11.07 21.36 1.01
N ALA A 63 -10.31 22.16 0.25
CA ALA A 63 -10.77 22.72 -1.00
C ALA A 63 -10.93 21.63 -2.07
N ARG A 64 -12.05 21.66 -2.79
CA ARG A 64 -12.32 20.70 -3.86
C ARG A 64 -11.75 21.19 -5.19
N LYS A 65 -10.95 20.35 -5.83
CA LYS A 65 -10.22 20.64 -7.06
C LYS A 65 -10.44 19.53 -8.07
N LYS A 66 -10.52 19.92 -9.34
CA LYS A 66 -10.50 19.04 -10.50
C LYS A 66 -9.72 19.73 -11.61
N LEU A 67 -9.03 18.97 -12.44
CA LEU A 67 -8.36 19.52 -13.62
C LEU A 67 -9.42 20.01 -14.61
N THR A 68 -9.37 21.30 -14.93
CA THR A 68 -10.15 22.00 -15.96
C THR A 68 -9.21 22.90 -16.73
#